data_AF-A0A1B8Z9V8-F1
#
_entry.id   AF-A0A1B8Z9V8-F1
#
_cell.length_a   1.000
_cell.length_b   1.000
_cell.length_c   1.000
_cell.angle_alpha   90.00
_cell.angle_beta   90.00
_cell.angle_gamma   90.00
#
_symmetry.space_group_name_H-M   'P 1'
#
loop_
_entity.id
_entity.type
_entity.pdbx_description
1 polymer ?
#
loop_
_entity_poly.entity_id
_entity_poly.type
_entity_poly.pdbx_seq_one_letter_code
_entity_poly.pdbx_strand_id
1 'polypeptide(L)' 'MNMITYLAVLKKEINLEKLKILLKSRHIRLAAHYTAIGVMKLECEQPISADGFQDYFLSVEEDQNNLTI' A
#
# COMPACT_ATOMS: atom_id res chain seq x y z
N MET A 1 7.83 16.71 -8.00
CA MET A 1 6.80 16.09 -7.14
C MET A 1 7.51 15.09 -6.24
N ASN A 2 7.27 15.13 -4.93
CA ASN A 2 7.84 14.14 -4.01
C ASN A 2 6.90 12.91 -4.00
N MET A 3 7.47 11.71 -4.10
CA MET A 3 6.68 10.48 -3.93
C MET A 3 6.48 10.22 -2.44
N ILE A 4 5.24 9.98 -2.03
CA ILE A 4 4.90 9.50 -0.70
C ILE A 4 4.91 7.98 -0.73
N THR A 5 5.55 7.38 0.26
CA THR A 5 5.67 5.93 0.39
C THR A 5 4.79 5.46 1.53
N TYR A 6 4.11 4.33 1.35
CA TYR A 6 3.31 3.69 2.37
C TYR A 6 3.68 2.21 2.49
N LEU A 7 3.63 1.71 3.72
CA LEU A 7 3.66 0.28 4.02
C LEU A 7 2.25 -0.16 4.41
N ALA A 8 1.72 -1.12 3.67
CA ALA A 8 0.35 -1.57 3.80
C ALA A 8 0.32 -3.06 4.15
N VAL A 9 -0.23 -3.40 5.30
CA VAL A 9 -0.35 -4.79 5.77
C VAL A 9 -1.61 -5.41 5.18
N LEU A 10 -1.46 -6.51 4.44
CA LEU A 10 -2.56 -7.20 3.78
C LEU A 10 -3.44 -7.94 4.79
N LYS A 11 -4.75 -7.91 4.54
CA LYS A 11 -5.66 -8.89 5.14
C LYS A 11 -5.36 -10.29 4.59
N LYS A 12 -5.66 -11.31 5.39
CA LYS A 12 -5.64 -12.70 4.91
C LYS A 12 -6.75 -12.90 3.87
N GLU A 13 -6.49 -13.75 2.88
CA GLU A 13 -7.49 -14.18 1.89
C GLU A 13 -8.08 -13.06 1.01
N ILE A 14 -7.27 -12.06 0.65
CA ILE A 14 -7.70 -11.02 -0.28
C ILE A 14 -7.60 -11.44 -1.75
N ASN A 15 -8.47 -10.87 -2.58
CA ASN A 15 -8.32 -10.97 -4.02
C ASN A 15 -7.28 -9.94 -4.52
N LEU A 16 -6.05 -10.41 -4.74
CA LEU A 16 -4.92 -9.59 -5.20
C LEU A 16 -5.14 -8.93 -6.57
N GLU A 17 -5.93 -9.55 -7.45
CA GLU A 17 -6.21 -9.00 -8.77
C GLU A 17 -7.10 -7.75 -8.66
N LYS A 18 -8.17 -7.83 -7.88
CA LYS A 18 -9.03 -6.68 -7.58
C LYS A 18 -8.26 -5.55 -6.90
N LEU A 19 -7.36 -5.89 -5.98
CA LEU A 19 -6.49 -4.91 -5.34
C LEU A 19 -5.59 -4.19 -6.36
N LYS A 20 -4.94 -4.92 -7.27
CA LYS A 20 -4.09 -4.30 -8.31
C LYS A 20 -4.87 -3.35 -9.21
N ILE A 21 -6.11 -3.70 -9.56
CA ILE A 21 -7.00 -2.84 -10.35
C ILE A 21 -7.33 -1.56 -9.58
N LEU A 22 -7.68 -1.67 -8.29
CA LEU A 22 -7.97 -0.53 -7.41
C LEU A 22 -6.76 0.40 -7.25
N LEU A 23 -5.56 -0.16 -7.03
CA LEU A 23 -4.34 0.64 -6.91
C LEU A 23 -4.07 1.43 -8.20
N LYS A 24 -4.22 0.77 -9.36
CA LYS A 24 -4.04 1.41 -10.67
C LYS A 24 -5.07 2.51 -10.92
N SER A 25 -6.35 2.29 -10.58
CA SER A 25 -7.40 3.30 -10.77
C SER A 25 -7.22 4.53 -9.89
N ARG A 26 -6.48 4.40 -8.78
CA ARG A 26 -6.13 5.50 -7.87
C ARG A 26 -4.72 6.07 -8.13
N HIS A 27 -4.06 5.72 -9.23
CA HIS A 27 -2.70 6.14 -9.56
C HIS A 27 -1.66 5.82 -8.46
N ILE A 28 -1.86 4.70 -7.74
CA ILE A 28 -0.92 4.21 -6.73
C ILE A 28 -0.05 3.13 -7.34
N ARG A 29 1.27 3.30 -7.24
CA ARG A 29 2.27 2.34 -7.69
C ARG A 29 2.52 1.30 -6.60
N LEU A 30 2.48 0.02 -6.96
CA LEU A 30 2.98 -1.06 -6.12
C LEU A 30 4.50 -1.16 -6.32
N ALA A 31 5.28 -0.69 -5.36
CA ALA A 31 6.74 -0.67 -5.43
C ALA A 31 7.37 -2.01 -5.01
N ALA A 32 6.80 -2.67 -4.00
CA ALA A 32 7.25 -3.98 -3.54
C ALA A 32 6.11 -4.78 -2.91
N HIS A 33 6.24 -6.11 -2.90
CA HIS A 33 5.34 -7.01 -2.20
C HIS A 33 6.16 -8.04 -1.42
N TYR A 34 6.16 -7.90 -0.10
CA TYR A 34 6.81 -8.79 0.85
C TYR A 34 5.86 -9.93 1.21
N THR A 35 5.73 -10.91 0.31
CA THR A 35 4.76 -12.01 0.41
C THR A 35 4.87 -12.80 1.70
N ALA A 36 6.07 -13.05 2.21
CA ALA A 36 6.31 -13.81 3.43
C ALA A 36 5.66 -13.20 4.69
N ILE A 37 5.50 -11.88 4.71
CA ILE A 37 4.90 -11.14 5.83
C ILE A 37 3.59 -10.45 5.45
N GLY A 38 3.12 -10.64 4.22
CA GLY A 38 1.88 -10.02 3.72
C GLY A 38 1.91 -8.51 3.74
N VAL A 39 3.02 -7.87 3.36
CA VAL A 39 3.14 -6.40 3.32
C VAL A 39 3.37 -5.92 1.90
N MET A 40 2.72 -4.82 1.51
CA MET A 40 2.96 -4.13 0.24
C MET A 40 3.56 -2.75 0.48
N LYS A 41 4.57 -2.40 -0.32
CA LYS A 41 5.09 -1.03 -0.42
C LYS A 41 4.36 -0.31 -1.55
N LEU A 42 3.66 0.76 -1.20
CA LEU A 42 2.88 1.57 -2.13
C LEU A 42 3.52 2.95 -2.27
N GLU A 43 3.46 3.52 -3.46
CA GLU A 43 3.98 4.85 -3.73
C GLU A 43 2.97 5.66 -4.53
N CYS A 44 2.79 6.91 -4.15
CA CYS A 44 1.81 7.80 -4.77
C CYS A 44 2.25 9.25 -4.67
N GLU A 45 1.80 10.08 -5.60
CA GLU A 45 2.13 11.50 -5.64
C GLU A 45 1.26 12.35 -4.69
N GLN A 46 0.14 11.78 -4.25
CA GLN A 46 -0.83 12.43 -3.38
C GLN A 46 -1.10 11.55 -2.15
N PRO A 47 -1.36 12.16 -0.98
CA PRO A 47 -1.72 11.41 0.21
C PRO A 47 -2.94 10.55 -0.03
N ILE A 48 -2.90 9.30 0.44
CA ILE A 48 -4.02 8.38 0.33
C ILE A 48 -4.91 8.47 1.57
N SER A 49 -6.24 8.52 1.37
CA SER A 49 -7.18 8.28 2.46
C SER A 49 -7.31 6.76 2.70
N ALA A 50 -7.23 6.37 3.97
CA ALA A 50 -7.37 4.98 4.40
C ALA A 50 -8.78 4.39 4.14
N ASP A 51 -9.80 5.24 3.97
CA ASP A 51 -11.21 4.81 3.88
C ASP A 51 -11.51 3.94 2.65
N GLY A 52 -10.66 3.95 1.62
CA GLY A 52 -10.83 3.11 0.42
C GLY A 52 -10.13 1.75 0.45
N PHE A 53 -9.44 1.44 1.55
CA PHE A 53 -8.47 0.34 1.62
C PHE A 53 -8.79 -0.70 2.69
N GLN A 54 -9.83 -0.45 3.49
CA GLN A 54 -10.22 -1.30 4.61
C GLN A 54 -10.53 -2.74 4.20
N ASP A 55 -11.03 -2.99 2.98
CA ASP A 55 -11.32 -4.36 2.52
C ASP A 55 -10.06 -5.19 2.19
N TYR A 56 -8.93 -4.52 1.95
CA TYR A 56 -7.70 -5.15 1.47
C TYR A 56 -6.57 -5.11 2.51
N PHE A 57 -6.53 -4.08 3.34
CA PHE A 57 -5.43 -3.82 4.25
C PHE A 57 -5.92 -3.78 5.71
N LEU A 58 -5.11 -4.36 6.60
CA LEU A 58 -5.27 -4.26 8.05
C LEU A 58 -4.82 -2.89 8.55
N SER A 59 -3.71 -2.39 8.01
CA SER A 59 -3.17 -1.07 8.28
C SER A 59 -2.43 -0.53 7.06
N VAL A 60 -2.35 0.79 6.98
CA VAL A 60 -1.57 1.52 5.97
C VAL A 60 -0.88 2.66 6.69
N GLU A 61 0.45 2.63 6.71
CA GLU A 61 1.27 3.61 7.42
C GLU A 61 2.18 4.31 6.42
N GLU A 62 2.31 5.63 6.55
CA GLU A 62 3.27 6.39 5.75
C GLU A 62 4.69 6.03 6.20
N ASP A 63 5.52 5.62 5.25
CA ASP A 63 6.93 5.34 5.49
C ASP A 63 7.66 6.68 5.63
N GLN A 64 7.80 7.13 6.87
CA GLN A 64 8.46 8.40 7.20
C GLN A 64 10.00 8.34 7.06
N ASN A 65 10.57 7.26 6.48
CA ASN A 65 12.03 7.05 6.37
C ASN A 65 12.77 7.10 7.73
N ASN A 66 12.06 6.93 8.85
CA ASN A 66 12.64 6.98 10.20
C ASN A 66 13.34 5.68 10.61
N LEU A 67 13.30 4.63 9.78
CA LEU A 67 13.99 3.36 10.02
C LEU A 67 15.30 3.33 9.23
N THR A 68 16.33 3.95 9.81
CA THR A 68 17.72 3.55 9.54
C THR A 68 17.97 2.27 10.33
N ILE A 69 18.09 1.13 9.65
CA ILE A 69 18.54 -0.14 10.26
C ILE A 69 20.06 -0.17 10.24
#